data_AF-D5SN65-F1
#
_entry.id   AF-D5SN65-F1
#
_cell.length_a   1.000
_cell.length_b   1.000
_cell.length_c   1.000
_cell.angle_alpha   90.00
_cell.angle_beta   90.00
_cell.angle_gamma   90.00
#
_symmetry.space_group_name_H-M   'P 1'
#
loop_
_entity.id
_entity.type
_entity.pdbx_description
1 polymer ?
#
loop_
_entity_poly.entity_id
_entity_poly.type
_entity_poly.pdbx_seq_one_letter_code
_entity_poly.pdbx_strand_id
1 'polypeptide(L)'
;MDYITLGIIASVAIFLYLAFREYFSAGRGGFHDWVTNPDYRKAASDYFAARAALVIPDDISESEIRGMVERLFVEKDQDFNKERLKLVGIKALPFLIEALEDPQTAVKMFSKDGHAFAEKSPFERICNILEPLAPPSAVGALSRYIVHDNEHFRVYAALAMANIGTAECIPHTLKSLTDQNPQVCTFGMYGIHRGITAQRSEKAFLDAVFPTLIELLTRDDLSTTRTAPELLLAIDRERATEILISSANLAVDNNRSEYNLLALNNAKVKIPHERLLPFLNTVKPLIGKYPHSYEYSAALVSYAINPDSKAQEVIQSELNSTEEVVRRGAGEAIAILHGVLDAYGYALNRMDDLGFDDLSSPLKLYLAVRIYDSEVNNGGHTQFFSNSSGGHWMEALKGLKEMGAHERAKVLEEAIKLFGASGPSRNDENRHKELAKLVSRHRKLFESLDDRYYSCTEDVNVLLAKFAVQNKQHFMKNGTT
;
A
#
# COMPACT_ATOMS: atom_id res chain seq x y z
N MET A 1 -0.16 9.95 -1.21
CA MET A 1 0.35 8.87 -2.05
C MET A 1 0.63 7.69 -1.14
N ASP A 2 -0.42 6.98 -0.74
CA ASP A 2 -0.31 5.83 0.14
C ASP A 2 0.49 4.73 -0.54
N TYR A 3 1.45 4.16 0.18
CA TYR A 3 2.07 2.88 -0.20
C TYR A 3 1.05 1.73 -0.26
N ILE A 4 -0.23 2.00 0.03
CA ILE A 4 -1.38 1.10 -0.07
C ILE A 4 -2.05 1.20 -1.46
N THR A 5 -1.83 2.27 -2.24
CA THR A 5 -2.27 2.36 -3.65
C THR A 5 -1.21 1.85 -4.64
N LEU A 6 -0.35 0.92 -4.18
CA LEU A 6 0.58 0.15 -5.01
C LEU A 6 0.07 -1.28 -5.29
N GLY A 7 -1.12 -1.65 -4.80
CA GLY A 7 -1.46 -3.05 -4.54
C GLY A 7 -2.78 -3.57 -5.10
N ILE A 8 -3.33 -3.05 -6.22
CA ILE A 8 -4.57 -3.64 -6.77
C ILE A 8 -4.39 -4.35 -8.12
N ILE A 9 -3.34 -4.12 -8.91
CA ILE A 9 -3.14 -4.91 -10.16
C ILE A 9 -1.78 -5.61 -10.28
N ALA A 10 -0.82 -5.35 -9.39
CA ALA A 10 0.50 -6.01 -9.39
C ALA A 10 0.69 -7.05 -8.25
N SER A 11 -0.38 -7.66 -7.75
CA SER A 11 -0.28 -8.54 -6.56
C SER A 11 -1.14 -9.78 -6.60
N VAL A 12 -1.92 -10.04 -7.65
CA VAL A 12 -2.75 -11.26 -7.69
C VAL A 12 -1.85 -12.49 -7.61
N ALA A 13 -0.79 -12.63 -8.42
CA ALA A 13 0.05 -13.83 -8.36
C ALA A 13 0.85 -13.99 -7.05
N ILE A 14 1.29 -12.89 -6.41
CA ILE A 14 2.00 -12.94 -5.13
C ILE A 14 1.01 -13.25 -4.00
N PHE A 15 -0.16 -12.61 -3.99
CA PHE A 15 -1.21 -12.90 -3.02
C PHE A 15 -1.76 -14.31 -3.19
N LEU A 16 -1.98 -14.77 -4.44
CA LEU A 16 -2.33 -16.15 -4.78
C LEU A 16 -1.21 -17.11 -4.36
N TYR A 17 0.07 -16.78 -4.56
CA TYR A 17 1.21 -17.58 -4.11
C TYR A 17 1.30 -17.64 -2.58
N LEU A 18 1.11 -16.52 -1.89
CA LEU A 18 1.16 -16.45 -0.43
C LEU A 18 -0.03 -17.21 0.20
N ALA A 19 -1.23 -17.06 -0.35
CA ALA A 19 -2.43 -17.82 0.05
C ALA A 19 -2.33 -19.31 -0.33
N PHE A 20 -1.69 -19.64 -1.46
CA PHE A 20 -1.37 -21.03 -1.80
C PHE A 20 -0.36 -21.64 -0.81
N ARG A 21 0.67 -20.88 -0.44
CA ARG A 21 1.66 -21.27 0.56
C ARG A 21 1.05 -21.40 1.97
N GLU A 22 -0.01 -20.65 2.26
CA GLU A 22 -0.85 -20.76 3.45
C GLU A 22 -1.60 -22.11 3.47
N TYR A 23 -2.21 -22.52 2.35
CA TYR A 23 -3.02 -23.75 2.30
C TYR A 23 -2.19 -25.05 2.20
N PHE A 24 -1.03 -25.05 1.52
CA PHE A 24 -0.29 -26.27 1.18
C PHE A 24 0.95 -26.54 2.05
N SER A 25 0.89 -26.27 3.36
CA SER A 25 1.96 -26.49 4.35
C SER A 25 2.80 -27.77 4.11
N ALA A 26 3.99 -27.63 3.50
CA ALA A 26 5.18 -28.51 3.63
C ALA A 26 6.17 -28.25 2.48
N GLY A 27 7.25 -27.51 2.73
CA GLY A 27 8.52 -27.62 1.97
C GLY A 27 8.48 -27.40 0.45
N ARG A 28 7.43 -26.79 -0.10
CA ARG A 28 7.17 -26.76 -1.54
C ARG A 28 7.50 -25.40 -2.17
N GLY A 29 8.79 -25.20 -2.40
CA GLY A 29 9.29 -24.36 -3.50
C GLY A 29 9.17 -22.83 -3.38
N GLY A 30 9.92 -22.11 -4.22
CA GLY A 30 9.92 -20.65 -4.31
C GLY A 30 9.00 -20.10 -5.40
N PHE A 31 9.07 -18.79 -5.67
CA PHE A 31 8.31 -18.14 -6.77
C PHE A 31 8.54 -18.83 -8.13
N HIS A 32 9.75 -19.35 -8.36
CA HIS A 32 10.04 -20.16 -9.54
C HIS A 32 9.13 -21.39 -9.66
N ASP A 33 8.86 -22.09 -8.56
CA ASP A 33 8.01 -23.28 -8.56
C ASP A 33 6.54 -22.91 -8.75
N TRP A 34 6.13 -21.74 -8.26
CA TRP A 34 4.83 -21.14 -8.59
C TRP A 34 4.63 -20.85 -10.08
N VAL A 35 5.68 -20.41 -10.77
CA VAL A 35 5.63 -20.12 -12.21
C VAL A 35 5.69 -21.39 -13.05
N THR A 36 6.43 -22.40 -12.60
CA THR A 36 6.71 -23.61 -13.39
C THR A 36 5.78 -24.79 -13.10
N ASN A 37 5.00 -24.76 -12.01
CA ASN A 37 4.06 -25.82 -11.66
C ASN A 37 2.58 -25.38 -11.84
N PRO A 38 1.84 -25.94 -12.83
CA PRO A 38 0.45 -25.58 -13.10
C PRO A 38 -0.52 -25.98 -11.96
N ASP A 39 -0.19 -26.99 -11.16
CA ASP A 39 -1.08 -27.48 -10.08
C ASP A 39 -1.24 -26.43 -8.97
N TYR A 40 -0.20 -25.64 -8.71
CA TYR A 40 -0.24 -24.60 -7.68
C TYR A 40 -1.25 -23.50 -7.99
N ARG A 41 -1.33 -23.08 -9.25
CA ARG A 41 -2.26 -22.02 -9.68
C ARG A 41 -3.70 -22.52 -9.72
N LYS A 42 -3.91 -23.74 -10.21
CA LYS A 42 -5.24 -24.36 -10.20
C LYS A 42 -5.77 -24.43 -8.77
N ALA A 43 -4.97 -24.93 -7.85
CA ALA A 43 -5.34 -25.04 -6.45
C ALA A 43 -5.63 -23.67 -5.81
N ALA A 44 -4.86 -22.62 -6.14
CA ALA A 44 -5.16 -21.26 -5.68
C ALA A 44 -6.49 -20.75 -6.26
N SER A 45 -6.72 -20.91 -7.57
CA SER A 45 -7.97 -20.54 -8.22
C SER A 45 -9.17 -21.24 -7.60
N ASP A 46 -9.08 -22.56 -7.38
CA ASP A 46 -10.12 -23.36 -6.73
C ASP A 46 -10.39 -22.86 -5.30
N TYR A 47 -9.34 -22.50 -4.55
CA TYR A 47 -9.46 -21.92 -3.21
C TYR A 47 -10.21 -20.58 -3.21
N PHE A 48 -9.86 -19.64 -4.09
CA PHE A 48 -10.54 -18.34 -4.15
C PHE A 48 -11.97 -18.45 -4.67
N ALA A 49 -12.23 -19.35 -5.62
CA ALA A 49 -13.59 -19.65 -6.08
C ALA A 49 -14.45 -20.22 -4.93
N ALA A 50 -13.91 -21.17 -4.16
CA ALA A 50 -14.59 -21.71 -2.99
C ALA A 50 -14.87 -20.63 -1.93
N ARG A 51 -13.90 -19.74 -1.67
CA ARG A 51 -14.05 -18.61 -0.76
C ARG A 51 -15.11 -17.61 -1.22
N ALA A 52 -15.15 -17.29 -2.51
CA ALA A 52 -16.12 -16.36 -3.08
C ALA A 52 -17.55 -16.94 -3.10
N ALA A 53 -17.68 -18.28 -3.15
CA ALA A 53 -18.96 -18.99 -3.13
C ALA A 53 -19.53 -19.20 -1.72
N LEU A 54 -18.88 -18.70 -0.67
CA LEU A 54 -19.36 -18.85 0.71
C LEU A 54 -20.70 -18.13 0.89
N VAL A 55 -21.64 -18.85 1.50
CA VAL A 55 -22.96 -18.33 1.89
C VAL A 55 -23.26 -18.77 3.31
N ILE A 56 -24.03 -17.94 4.02
CA ILE A 56 -24.51 -18.23 5.38
C ILE A 56 -26.04 -18.23 5.36
N PRO A 57 -26.71 -19.25 5.94
CA PRO A 57 -28.16 -19.25 6.06
C PRO A 57 -28.66 -18.05 6.86
N ASP A 58 -29.75 -17.43 6.42
CA ASP A 58 -30.37 -16.30 7.12
C ASP A 58 -30.89 -16.70 8.51
N ASP A 59 -31.23 -17.97 8.70
CA ASP A 59 -31.78 -18.58 9.91
C ASP A 59 -30.74 -19.27 10.79
N ILE A 60 -29.44 -18.99 10.58
CA ILE A 60 -28.36 -19.54 11.42
C ILE A 60 -28.65 -19.33 12.92
N SER A 61 -28.58 -20.42 13.69
CA SER A 61 -28.91 -20.44 15.11
C SER A 61 -27.77 -19.90 15.98
N GLU A 62 -28.12 -19.43 17.18
CA GLU A 62 -27.14 -19.01 18.19
C GLU A 62 -26.13 -20.11 18.54
N SER A 63 -26.58 -21.37 18.59
CA SER A 63 -25.70 -22.52 18.82
C SER A 63 -24.69 -22.74 17.69
N GLU A 64 -25.09 -22.52 16.43
CA GLU A 64 -24.17 -22.62 15.30
C GLU A 64 -23.14 -21.49 15.31
N ILE A 65 -23.58 -20.26 15.60
CA ILE A 65 -22.67 -19.12 15.74
C ILE A 65 -21.65 -19.37 16.86
N ARG A 66 -22.11 -19.86 18.02
CA ARG A 66 -21.23 -20.22 19.14
C ARG A 66 -20.20 -21.28 18.75
N GLY A 67 -20.62 -22.34 18.07
CA GLY A 67 -19.70 -23.37 17.56
C GLY A 67 -18.68 -22.81 16.57
N MET A 68 -19.07 -21.86 15.71
CA MET A 68 -18.14 -21.18 14.81
C MET A 68 -17.13 -20.32 15.59
N VAL A 69 -17.55 -19.62 16.65
CA VAL A 69 -16.66 -18.81 17.49
C VAL A 69 -15.66 -19.69 18.27
N GLU A 70 -16.10 -20.83 18.82
CA GLU A 70 -15.21 -21.79 19.50
C GLU A 70 -14.10 -22.30 18.56
N ARG A 71 -14.42 -22.49 17.28
CA ARG A 71 -13.44 -22.90 16.26
C ARG A 71 -12.37 -21.84 15.97
N LEU A 72 -12.55 -20.58 16.38
CA LEU A 72 -11.48 -19.57 16.29
C LEU A 72 -10.25 -19.94 17.14
N PHE A 73 -10.42 -20.81 18.15
CA PHE A 73 -9.35 -21.32 19.00
C PHE A 73 -8.59 -22.50 18.39
N VAL A 74 -9.01 -23.02 17.25
CA VAL A 74 -8.35 -24.12 16.55
C VAL A 74 -7.34 -23.54 15.56
N GLU A 75 -6.07 -23.94 15.66
CA GLU A 75 -4.98 -23.36 14.86
C GLU A 75 -5.24 -23.46 13.35
N LYS A 76 -5.69 -24.62 12.88
CA LYS A 76 -6.02 -24.83 11.46
C LYS A 76 -7.50 -24.54 11.20
N ASP A 77 -7.77 -23.49 10.44
CA ASP A 77 -9.11 -23.23 9.89
C ASP A 77 -9.30 -24.08 8.62
N GLN A 78 -10.03 -25.18 8.74
CA GLN A 78 -10.41 -26.04 7.63
C GLN A 78 -11.88 -25.75 7.33
N ASP A 79 -12.21 -25.13 6.18
CA ASP A 79 -13.56 -24.77 5.68
C ASP A 79 -13.96 -23.28 5.68
N PHE A 80 -13.01 -22.36 5.86
CA PHE A 80 -13.27 -20.91 5.86
C PHE A 80 -14.18 -20.45 7.02
N ASN A 81 -14.07 -21.07 8.20
CA ASN A 81 -14.91 -20.74 9.35
C ASN A 81 -14.84 -19.24 9.71
N LYS A 82 -13.65 -18.64 9.65
CA LYS A 82 -13.48 -17.20 9.90
C LYS A 82 -14.21 -16.33 8.87
N GLU A 83 -14.06 -16.61 7.58
CA GLU A 83 -14.73 -15.87 6.50
C GLU A 83 -16.25 -16.01 6.60
N ARG A 84 -16.71 -17.21 6.97
CA ARG A 84 -18.13 -17.48 7.26
C ARG A 84 -18.61 -16.66 8.46
N LEU A 85 -17.85 -16.56 9.54
CA LEU A 85 -18.18 -15.68 10.68
C LEU A 85 -18.27 -14.20 10.28
N LYS A 86 -17.42 -13.72 9.36
CA LYS A 86 -17.52 -12.36 8.83
C LYS A 86 -18.85 -12.13 8.10
N LEU A 87 -19.35 -13.14 7.38
CA LEU A 87 -20.65 -13.10 6.70
C LEU A 87 -21.84 -13.16 7.67
N VAL A 88 -21.71 -13.82 8.84
CA VAL A 88 -22.73 -13.77 9.91
C VAL A 88 -22.96 -12.33 10.39
N GLY A 89 -21.91 -11.50 10.37
CA GLY A 89 -22.01 -10.06 10.65
C GLY A 89 -22.48 -9.74 12.06
N ILE A 90 -23.44 -8.82 12.18
CA ILE A 90 -23.90 -8.27 13.47
C ILE A 90 -24.42 -9.36 14.43
N LYS A 91 -25.01 -10.45 13.91
CA LYS A 91 -25.51 -11.57 14.73
C LYS A 91 -24.40 -12.27 15.53
N ALA A 92 -23.15 -12.19 15.09
CA ALA A 92 -22.02 -12.79 15.79
C ALA A 92 -21.49 -11.92 16.95
N LEU A 93 -21.85 -10.64 17.03
CA LEU A 93 -21.24 -9.70 17.97
C LEU A 93 -21.32 -10.14 19.45
N PRO A 94 -22.47 -10.59 19.99
CA PRO A 94 -22.54 -11.00 21.38
C PRO A 94 -21.57 -12.15 21.70
N PHE A 95 -21.49 -13.13 20.81
CA PHE A 95 -20.63 -14.32 20.96
C PHE A 95 -19.14 -13.98 20.83
N LEU A 96 -18.79 -13.05 19.93
CA LEU A 96 -17.42 -12.59 19.76
C LEU A 96 -16.95 -11.76 20.96
N ILE A 97 -17.82 -10.91 21.51
CA ILE A 97 -17.52 -10.12 22.72
C ILE A 97 -17.40 -11.04 23.93
N GLU A 98 -18.29 -12.02 24.08
CA GLU A 98 -18.18 -13.07 25.11
C GLU A 98 -16.83 -13.81 25.00
N ALA A 99 -16.43 -14.18 23.78
CA ALA A 99 -15.14 -14.85 23.55
C ALA A 99 -13.93 -13.96 23.86
N LEU A 100 -14.03 -12.63 23.75
CA LEU A 100 -12.97 -11.71 24.20
C LEU A 100 -12.78 -11.75 25.72
N GLU A 101 -13.77 -12.19 26.49
CA GLU A 101 -13.69 -12.28 27.95
C GLU A 101 -13.14 -13.63 28.43
N ASP A 102 -13.17 -14.67 27.58
CA ASP A 102 -12.59 -15.99 27.87
C ASP A 102 -11.10 -15.86 28.25
N PRO A 103 -10.66 -16.39 29.41
CA PRO A 103 -9.26 -16.39 29.81
C PRO A 103 -8.31 -17.01 28.77
N GLN A 104 -8.75 -18.02 28.02
CA GLN A 104 -7.95 -18.66 26.97
C GLN A 104 -7.60 -17.68 25.85
N THR A 105 -8.46 -16.71 25.57
CA THR A 105 -8.21 -15.68 24.55
C THR A 105 -7.01 -14.82 24.91
N ALA A 106 -6.71 -14.63 26.19
CA ALA A 106 -5.56 -13.83 26.64
C ALA A 106 -4.24 -14.61 26.73
N VAL A 107 -4.25 -15.93 26.58
CA VAL A 107 -3.03 -16.75 26.73
C VAL A 107 -2.68 -17.55 25.48
N LYS A 108 -3.67 -17.88 24.65
CA LYS A 108 -3.47 -18.79 23.53
C LYS A 108 -2.75 -18.10 22.38
N MET A 109 -1.59 -18.65 22.04
CA MET A 109 -0.82 -18.36 20.83
C MET A 109 -0.73 -19.62 19.96
N PHE A 110 -0.85 -19.47 18.66
CA PHE A 110 -0.60 -20.54 17.69
C PHE A 110 0.90 -20.71 17.45
N SER A 111 1.31 -21.89 16.98
CA SER A 111 2.73 -22.24 16.83
C SER A 111 3.40 -21.46 15.70
N LYS A 112 4.67 -21.05 15.90
CA LYS A 112 5.46 -20.38 14.84
C LYS A 112 5.78 -21.29 13.65
N ASP A 113 5.72 -22.61 13.84
CA ASP A 113 5.97 -23.61 12.80
C ASP A 113 4.82 -23.68 11.77
N GLY A 114 3.69 -23.01 12.07
CA GLY A 114 2.53 -22.88 11.21
C GLY A 114 2.40 -21.52 10.52
N HIS A 115 3.37 -21.14 9.68
CA HIS A 115 3.23 -20.08 8.65
C HIS A 115 3.50 -18.63 9.10
N ALA A 116 4.27 -17.90 8.28
CA ALA A 116 4.63 -16.50 8.53
C ALA A 116 3.50 -15.47 8.29
N PHE A 117 2.35 -15.91 7.74
CA PHE A 117 1.24 -15.04 7.32
C PHE A 117 -0.12 -15.38 7.95
N ALA A 118 -0.19 -16.41 8.81
CA ALA A 118 -1.42 -16.73 9.55
C ALA A 118 -1.54 -15.84 10.80
N GLU A 119 -2.78 -15.49 11.17
CA GLU A 119 -3.10 -14.86 12.45
C GLU A 119 -2.58 -15.75 13.60
N LYS A 120 -1.98 -15.16 14.63
CA LYS A 120 -1.17 -15.86 15.63
C LYS A 120 -1.92 -16.17 16.92
N SER A 121 -3.16 -15.70 17.05
CA SER A 121 -3.97 -15.93 18.24
C SER A 121 -5.48 -15.92 17.93
N PRO A 122 -6.32 -16.54 18.79
CA PRO A 122 -7.76 -16.36 18.73
C PRO A 122 -8.15 -14.89 18.93
N PHE A 123 -7.40 -14.15 19.76
CA PHE A 123 -7.62 -12.73 20.00
C PHE A 123 -7.51 -11.90 18.71
N GLU A 124 -6.43 -12.09 17.94
CA GLU A 124 -6.24 -11.44 16.64
C GLU A 124 -7.41 -11.77 15.69
N ARG A 125 -7.81 -13.05 15.61
CA ARG A 125 -8.95 -13.49 14.78
C ARG A 125 -10.23 -12.76 15.14
N ILE A 126 -10.57 -12.71 16.43
CA ILE A 126 -11.77 -12.04 16.92
C ILE A 126 -11.69 -10.54 16.58
N CYS A 127 -10.56 -9.88 16.83
CA CYS A 127 -10.36 -8.47 16.48
C CYS A 127 -10.56 -8.20 14.98
N ASN A 128 -10.02 -9.06 14.11
CA ASN A 128 -10.14 -8.94 12.66
C ASN A 128 -11.57 -9.16 12.15
N ILE A 129 -12.40 -9.94 12.86
CA ILE A 129 -13.83 -10.10 12.55
C ILE A 129 -14.62 -8.87 13.04
N LEU A 130 -14.27 -8.34 14.21
CA LEU A 130 -14.92 -7.16 14.79
C LEU A 130 -14.56 -5.86 14.07
N GLU A 131 -13.37 -5.75 13.47
CA GLU A 131 -12.83 -4.55 12.84
C GLU A 131 -13.80 -3.77 11.91
N PRO A 132 -14.46 -4.40 10.92
CA PRO A 132 -15.39 -3.67 10.05
C PRO A 132 -16.59 -3.10 10.82
N LEU A 133 -17.05 -3.81 11.86
CA LEU A 133 -18.23 -3.44 12.65
C LEU A 133 -17.89 -2.42 13.77
N ALA A 134 -16.69 -2.52 14.36
CA ALA A 134 -16.18 -1.77 15.50
C ALA A 134 -17.25 -1.42 16.56
N PRO A 135 -17.89 -2.43 17.19
CA PRO A 135 -18.97 -2.18 18.13
C PRO A 135 -18.45 -1.52 19.42
N PRO A 136 -19.03 -0.40 19.87
CA PRO A 136 -18.66 0.24 21.14
C PRO A 136 -18.79 -0.70 22.36
N SER A 137 -19.70 -1.67 22.31
CA SER A 137 -19.88 -2.67 23.37
C SER A 137 -18.66 -3.58 23.59
N ALA A 138 -17.69 -3.62 22.65
CA ALA A 138 -16.46 -4.40 22.81
C ALA A 138 -15.39 -3.69 23.66
N VAL A 139 -15.52 -2.39 23.94
CA VAL A 139 -14.49 -1.60 24.65
C VAL A 139 -14.16 -2.20 26.01
N GLY A 140 -15.19 -2.60 26.79
CA GLY A 140 -14.99 -3.24 28.09
C GLY A 140 -14.11 -4.49 28.01
N ALA A 141 -14.44 -5.42 27.12
CA ALA A 141 -13.71 -6.67 26.93
C ALA A 141 -12.29 -6.46 26.38
N LEU A 142 -12.10 -5.46 25.49
CA LEU A 142 -10.80 -5.15 24.90
C LEU A 142 -9.82 -4.48 25.89
N SER A 143 -10.34 -3.80 26.91
CA SER A 143 -9.55 -2.95 27.82
C SER A 143 -8.37 -3.66 28.48
N ARG A 144 -8.55 -4.94 28.87
CA ARG A 144 -7.52 -5.77 29.50
C ARG A 144 -6.32 -6.06 28.60
N TYR A 145 -6.51 -6.03 27.28
CA TYR A 145 -5.45 -6.37 26.32
C TYR A 145 -4.51 -5.20 26.02
N ILE A 146 -4.93 -3.96 26.31
CA ILE A 146 -4.11 -2.75 26.12
C ILE A 146 -2.88 -2.73 27.02
N VAL A 147 -2.93 -3.44 28.15
CA VAL A 147 -1.87 -3.50 29.16
C VAL A 147 -1.21 -4.87 29.24
N HIS A 148 -1.48 -5.73 28.26
CA HIS A 148 -1.01 -7.10 28.24
C HIS A 148 0.51 -7.20 28.11
N ASP A 149 1.15 -8.15 28.78
CA ASP A 149 2.62 -8.27 28.80
C ASP A 149 3.20 -8.54 27.40
N ASN A 150 2.52 -9.39 26.62
CA ASN A 150 2.89 -9.69 25.24
C ASN A 150 2.38 -8.60 24.27
N GLU A 151 3.29 -7.99 23.52
CA GLU A 151 3.03 -6.89 22.60
C GLU A 151 2.03 -7.23 21.50
N HIS A 152 1.95 -8.50 21.07
CA HIS A 152 1.02 -8.93 20.03
C HIS A 152 -0.42 -8.61 20.42
N PHE A 153 -0.81 -8.87 21.66
CA PHE A 153 -2.14 -8.54 22.15
C PHE A 153 -2.35 -7.02 22.23
N ARG A 154 -1.34 -6.27 22.69
CA ARG A 154 -1.42 -4.81 22.74
C ARG A 154 -1.61 -4.19 21.34
N VAL A 155 -0.94 -4.73 20.32
CA VAL A 155 -1.02 -4.27 18.93
C VAL A 155 -2.46 -4.35 18.39
N TYR A 156 -3.11 -5.51 18.49
CA TYR A 156 -4.47 -5.66 17.96
C TYR A 156 -5.53 -4.99 18.85
N ALA A 157 -5.30 -4.91 20.16
CA ALA A 157 -6.14 -4.12 21.06
C ALA A 157 -6.08 -2.62 20.73
N ALA A 158 -4.88 -2.08 20.50
CA ALA A 158 -4.68 -0.69 20.14
C ALA A 158 -5.42 -0.32 18.85
N LEU A 159 -5.30 -1.18 17.83
CA LEU A 159 -6.02 -1.00 16.57
C LEU A 159 -7.53 -1.03 16.80
N ALA A 160 -8.04 -2.06 17.48
CA ALA A 160 -9.48 -2.23 17.69
C ALA A 160 -10.09 -1.06 18.49
N MET A 161 -9.45 -0.65 19.59
CA MET A 161 -9.89 0.48 20.42
C MET A 161 -9.94 1.79 19.63
N ALA A 162 -8.84 2.14 18.96
CA ALA A 162 -8.77 3.39 18.23
C ALA A 162 -9.71 3.42 17.00
N ASN A 163 -9.99 2.24 16.43
CA ASN A 163 -10.92 2.06 15.34
C ASN A 163 -12.39 2.20 15.76
N ILE A 164 -12.75 1.82 17.00
CA ILE A 164 -14.06 2.12 17.61
C ILE A 164 -14.24 3.63 17.77
N GLY A 165 -13.23 4.30 18.34
CA GLY A 165 -13.13 5.77 18.31
C GLY A 165 -14.18 6.53 19.12
N THR A 166 -14.73 5.94 20.18
CA THR A 166 -15.65 6.60 21.11
C THR A 166 -14.90 7.27 22.27
N ALA A 167 -15.58 8.12 23.06
CA ALA A 167 -14.99 8.74 24.24
C ALA A 167 -14.43 7.73 25.26
N GLU A 168 -15.05 6.55 25.40
CA GLU A 168 -14.57 5.47 26.28
C GLU A 168 -13.22 4.90 25.83
N CYS A 169 -12.88 5.00 24.54
CA CYS A 169 -11.61 4.53 24.01
C CYS A 169 -10.43 5.46 24.34
N ILE A 170 -10.67 6.73 24.73
CA ILE A 170 -9.63 7.75 24.94
C ILE A 170 -8.48 7.26 25.83
N PRO A 171 -8.68 6.83 27.10
CA PRO A 171 -7.57 6.43 27.97
C PRO A 171 -6.79 5.24 27.41
N HIS A 172 -7.46 4.34 26.69
CA HIS A 172 -6.85 3.16 26.09
C HIS A 172 -5.99 3.52 24.88
N THR A 173 -6.53 4.34 23.97
CA THR A 173 -5.80 4.78 22.77
C THR A 173 -4.61 5.66 23.14
N LEU A 174 -4.77 6.60 24.07
CA LEU A 174 -3.64 7.43 24.54
C LEU A 174 -2.51 6.56 25.09
N LYS A 175 -2.84 5.54 25.88
CA LYS A 175 -1.84 4.58 26.38
C LYS A 175 -1.12 3.87 25.24
N SER A 176 -1.84 3.38 24.23
CA SER A 176 -1.26 2.70 23.07
C SER A 176 -0.37 3.62 22.21
N LEU A 177 -0.72 4.89 22.03
CA LEU A 177 0.10 5.86 21.30
C LEU A 177 1.43 6.17 22.02
N THR A 178 1.45 6.04 23.34
CA THR A 178 2.66 6.20 24.16
C THR A 178 3.37 4.88 24.48
N ASP A 179 2.97 3.76 23.87
CA ASP A 179 3.60 2.46 24.15
C ASP A 179 5.07 2.45 23.71
N GLN A 180 5.89 1.79 24.52
CA GLN A 180 7.32 1.62 24.25
C GLN A 180 7.57 0.78 23.00
N ASN A 181 6.66 -0.14 22.66
CA ASN A 181 6.72 -0.89 21.41
C ASN A 181 6.17 -0.02 20.27
N PRO A 182 6.99 0.32 19.27
CA PRO A 182 6.56 1.20 18.19
C PRO A 182 5.40 0.63 17.34
N GLN A 183 5.30 -0.71 17.22
CA GLN A 183 4.20 -1.34 16.48
C GLN A 183 2.83 -1.09 17.13
N VAL A 184 2.76 -1.04 18.47
CA VAL A 184 1.51 -0.76 19.19
C VAL A 184 1.04 0.66 18.87
N CYS A 185 1.97 1.63 18.86
CA CYS A 185 1.69 3.00 18.47
C CYS A 185 1.21 3.09 17.02
N THR A 186 1.92 2.46 16.07
CA THR A 186 1.55 2.45 14.65
C THR A 186 0.15 1.87 14.44
N PHE A 187 -0.18 0.76 15.09
CA PHE A 187 -1.50 0.13 14.96
C PHE A 187 -2.61 0.93 15.64
N GLY A 188 -2.32 1.61 16.75
CA GLY A 188 -3.23 2.61 17.33
C GLY A 188 -3.56 3.71 16.32
N MET A 189 -2.54 4.28 15.66
CA MET A 189 -2.75 5.28 14.60
C MET A 189 -3.53 4.73 13.40
N TYR A 190 -3.26 3.50 12.95
CA TYR A 190 -4.07 2.85 11.90
C TYR A 190 -5.53 2.68 12.32
N GLY A 191 -5.78 2.36 13.60
CA GLY A 191 -7.13 2.34 14.16
C GLY A 191 -7.81 3.71 14.04
N ILE A 192 -7.14 4.80 14.45
CA ILE A 192 -7.68 6.17 14.31
C ILE A 192 -8.00 6.46 12.84
N HIS A 193 -7.08 6.16 11.92
CA HIS A 193 -7.29 6.40 10.49
C HIS A 193 -8.51 5.66 9.95
N ARG A 194 -8.67 4.38 10.32
CA ARG A 194 -9.83 3.56 9.94
C ARG A 194 -11.12 4.11 10.52
N GLY A 195 -11.12 4.56 11.78
CA GLY A 195 -12.25 5.20 12.43
C GLY A 195 -12.70 6.49 11.73
N ILE A 196 -11.75 7.35 11.34
CA ILE A 196 -12.01 8.58 10.55
C ILE A 196 -12.57 8.22 9.18
N THR A 197 -11.92 7.30 8.45
CA THR A 197 -12.32 6.89 7.09
C THR A 197 -13.74 6.31 7.09
N ALA A 198 -14.08 5.50 8.10
CA ALA A 198 -15.40 4.93 8.28
C ALA A 198 -16.42 5.90 8.93
N GLN A 199 -16.04 7.15 9.18
CA GLN A 199 -16.88 8.21 9.77
C GLN A 199 -17.50 7.82 11.13
N ARG A 200 -16.77 7.06 11.96
CA ARG A 200 -17.26 6.58 13.27
C ARG A 200 -16.54 7.19 14.48
N SER A 201 -15.42 7.85 14.27
CA SER A 201 -14.69 8.49 15.38
C SER A 201 -15.44 9.71 15.91
N GLU A 202 -15.71 9.72 17.22
CA GLU A 202 -16.33 10.83 17.91
C GLU A 202 -15.38 12.04 17.96
N LYS A 203 -15.94 13.26 17.87
CA LYS A 203 -15.14 14.49 17.97
C LYS A 203 -14.35 14.56 19.27
N ALA A 204 -14.98 14.20 20.41
CA ALA A 204 -14.31 14.21 21.71
C ALA A 204 -13.09 13.28 21.76
N PHE A 205 -13.17 12.12 21.09
CA PHE A 205 -12.06 11.19 20.95
C PHE A 205 -10.93 11.80 20.10
N LEU A 206 -11.26 12.35 18.93
CA LEU A 206 -10.27 12.95 18.02
C LEU A 206 -9.57 14.17 18.66
N ASP A 207 -10.33 15.04 19.33
CA ASP A 207 -9.80 16.20 20.06
C ASP A 207 -8.81 15.74 21.16
N ALA A 208 -9.09 14.63 21.83
CA ALA A 208 -8.28 14.12 22.93
C ALA A 208 -6.97 13.47 22.47
N VAL A 209 -6.95 12.77 21.33
CA VAL A 209 -5.73 12.13 20.80
C VAL A 209 -4.82 13.10 20.04
N PHE A 210 -5.35 14.23 19.56
CA PHE A 210 -4.61 15.20 18.75
C PHE A 210 -3.30 15.69 19.40
N PRO A 211 -3.24 16.07 20.70
CA PRO A 211 -1.99 16.52 21.32
C PRO A 211 -0.91 15.43 21.33
N THR A 212 -1.27 14.18 21.61
CA THR A 212 -0.32 13.06 21.59
C THR A 212 0.21 12.80 20.19
N LEU A 213 -0.61 12.96 19.14
CA LEU A 213 -0.14 12.87 17.75
C LEU A 213 0.90 13.95 17.41
N ILE A 214 0.83 15.14 18.02
CA ILE A 214 1.87 16.18 17.85
C ILE A 214 3.18 15.71 18.47
N GLU A 215 3.16 15.13 19.67
CA GLU A 215 4.36 14.63 20.35
C GLU A 215 5.07 13.56 19.50
N LEU A 216 4.30 12.72 18.80
CA LEU A 216 4.83 11.67 17.91
C LEU A 216 5.60 12.23 16.70
N LEU A 217 5.39 13.49 16.29
CA LEU A 217 6.17 14.11 15.21
C LEU A 217 7.67 14.17 15.52
N THR A 218 8.04 14.16 16.80
CA THR A 218 9.44 14.28 17.26
C THR A 218 10.01 12.98 17.82
N ARG A 219 9.22 11.90 17.82
CA ARG A 219 9.60 10.63 18.44
C ARG A 219 10.69 9.90 17.65
N ASP A 220 11.68 9.35 18.36
CA ASP A 220 12.91 8.78 17.79
C ASP A 220 12.80 7.46 17.03
N ASP A 221 11.59 6.90 16.91
CA ASP A 221 11.38 5.73 16.06
C ASP A 221 10.80 6.08 14.68
N LEU A 222 11.31 5.38 13.65
CA LEU A 222 10.88 5.56 12.27
C LEU A 222 9.51 4.93 11.96
N SER A 223 8.92 4.20 12.91
CA SER A 223 7.71 3.40 12.67
C SER A 223 6.42 4.22 12.61
N THR A 224 6.48 5.48 13.06
CA THR A 224 5.34 6.37 13.27
C THR A 224 5.37 7.61 12.37
N THR A 225 6.45 7.79 11.61
CA THR A 225 6.85 9.09 11.06
C THR A 225 5.93 9.66 9.99
N ARG A 226 5.32 8.81 9.16
CA ARG A 226 4.37 9.26 8.12
C ARG A 226 2.93 9.37 8.62
N THR A 227 2.52 8.47 9.50
CA THR A 227 1.10 8.34 9.89
C THR A 227 0.62 9.48 10.76
N ALA A 228 1.46 9.97 11.69
CA ALA A 228 1.11 11.05 12.60
C ALA A 228 0.75 12.37 11.86
N PRO A 229 1.56 12.91 10.94
CA PRO A 229 1.20 14.15 10.24
C PRO A 229 -0.04 14.00 9.34
N GLU A 230 -0.25 12.83 8.73
CA GLU A 230 -1.46 12.54 7.94
C GLU A 230 -2.72 12.51 8.82
N LEU A 231 -2.65 11.89 10.00
CA LEU A 231 -3.75 11.88 10.96
C LEU A 231 -4.06 13.27 11.51
N LEU A 232 -3.04 14.07 11.84
CA LEU A 232 -3.24 15.45 12.28
C LEU A 232 -4.05 16.24 11.22
N LEU A 233 -3.67 16.15 9.95
CA LEU A 233 -4.38 16.78 8.85
C LEU A 233 -5.80 16.23 8.64
N ALA A 234 -6.01 14.94 8.89
CA ALA A 234 -7.32 14.30 8.80
C ALA A 234 -8.27 14.70 9.95
N ILE A 235 -7.74 14.99 11.14
CA ILE A 235 -8.52 15.42 12.31
C ILE A 235 -8.85 16.92 12.22
N ASP A 236 -7.82 17.75 12.03
CA ASP A 236 -7.96 19.21 11.97
C ASP A 236 -6.91 19.77 11.01
N ARG A 237 -7.34 19.98 9.76
CA ARG A 237 -6.47 20.41 8.67
C ARG A 237 -5.81 21.76 8.91
N GLU A 238 -6.54 22.74 9.45
CA GLU A 238 -6.05 24.10 9.64
C GLU A 238 -4.99 24.12 10.74
N ARG A 239 -5.34 23.60 11.91
CA ARG A 239 -4.42 23.51 13.05
C ARG A 239 -3.19 22.67 12.74
N ALA A 240 -3.37 21.53 12.08
CA ALA A 240 -2.24 20.68 11.68
C ALA A 240 -1.32 21.38 10.68
N THR A 241 -1.87 22.13 9.72
CA THR A 241 -1.06 22.88 8.75
C THR A 241 -0.10 23.83 9.45
N GLU A 242 -0.59 24.64 10.40
CA GLU A 242 0.26 25.58 11.16
C GLU A 242 1.39 24.88 11.91
N ILE A 243 1.09 23.73 12.53
CA ILE A 243 2.07 22.92 13.28
C ILE A 243 3.14 22.37 12.33
N LEU A 244 2.73 21.75 11.22
CA LEU A 244 3.62 21.02 10.30
C LEU A 244 4.56 21.94 9.53
N ILE A 245 4.15 23.18 9.23
CA ILE A 245 4.98 24.17 8.51
C ILE A 245 5.83 25.05 9.45
N SER A 246 5.69 24.89 10.76
CA SER A 246 6.41 25.68 11.77
C SER A 246 7.93 25.55 11.63
N SER A 247 8.68 26.49 12.22
CA SER A 247 10.15 26.48 12.16
C SER A 247 10.80 25.30 12.88
N ALA A 248 10.07 24.57 13.73
CA ALA A 248 10.56 23.34 14.34
C ALA A 248 10.29 22.11 13.46
N ASN A 249 9.19 22.09 12.72
CA ASN A 249 8.75 20.92 11.95
C ASN A 249 9.18 20.92 10.48
N LEU A 250 9.40 22.10 9.90
CA LEU A 250 9.98 22.29 8.57
C LEU A 250 11.35 22.95 8.70
N ALA A 251 12.33 22.13 9.12
CA ALA A 251 13.70 22.55 9.39
C ALA A 251 14.70 21.46 8.99
N VAL A 252 15.91 21.86 8.60
CA VAL A 252 16.93 20.96 8.04
C VAL A 252 17.56 20.06 9.11
N ASP A 253 17.54 20.49 10.38
CA ASP A 253 17.94 19.69 11.53
C ASP A 253 16.85 18.69 11.97
N ASN A 254 15.61 18.88 11.51
CA ASN A 254 14.54 17.90 11.69
C ASN A 254 14.60 16.85 10.57
N ASN A 255 15.24 15.72 10.87
CA ASN A 255 15.36 14.56 9.99
C ASN A 255 14.02 13.87 9.61
N ARG A 256 12.88 14.40 10.05
CA ARG A 256 11.51 13.93 9.70
C ARG A 256 10.73 14.94 8.86
N SER A 257 11.35 16.07 8.48
CA SER A 257 10.68 17.13 7.73
C SER A 257 10.10 16.63 6.38
N GLU A 258 10.73 15.62 5.77
CA GLU A 258 10.21 14.90 4.60
C GLU A 258 8.77 14.40 4.84
N TYR A 259 8.51 13.71 5.95
CA TYR A 259 7.21 13.09 6.20
C TYR A 259 6.11 14.14 6.41
N ASN A 260 6.46 15.27 7.02
CA ASN A 260 5.57 16.42 7.12
C ASN A 260 5.22 16.98 5.74
N LEU A 261 6.23 17.16 4.87
CA LEU A 261 6.05 17.62 3.49
C LEU A 261 5.20 16.63 2.68
N LEU A 262 5.46 15.32 2.79
CA LEU A 262 4.67 14.29 2.11
C LEU A 262 3.20 14.33 2.55
N ALA A 263 2.92 14.47 3.85
CA ALA A 263 1.55 14.58 4.36
C ALA A 263 0.86 15.85 3.83
N LEU A 264 1.55 17.00 3.85
CA LEU A 264 1.05 18.27 3.31
C LEU A 264 0.79 18.18 1.79
N ASN A 265 1.67 17.54 1.04
CA ASN A 265 1.55 17.31 -0.40
C ASN A 265 0.34 16.42 -0.72
N ASN A 266 0.17 15.33 0.02
CA ASN A 266 -0.98 14.43 -0.11
C ASN A 266 -2.29 15.16 0.16
N ALA A 267 -2.29 16.00 1.20
CA ALA A 267 -3.42 16.85 1.53
C ALA A 267 -3.58 18.04 0.56
N LYS A 268 -2.65 18.28 -0.37
CA LYS A 268 -2.63 19.43 -1.30
C LYS A 268 -2.66 20.78 -0.56
N VAL A 269 -1.95 20.86 0.56
CA VAL A 269 -1.81 22.11 1.34
C VAL A 269 -0.86 23.04 0.60
N LYS A 270 -1.27 24.29 0.42
CA LYS A 270 -0.43 25.34 -0.17
C LYS A 270 0.47 25.93 0.90
N ILE A 271 1.73 25.48 0.95
CA ILE A 271 2.72 26.01 1.88
C ILE A 271 3.12 27.44 1.44
N PRO A 272 3.06 28.45 2.32
CA PRO A 272 3.48 29.80 1.98
C PRO A 272 4.97 29.88 1.57
N HIS A 273 5.29 30.72 0.60
CA HIS A 273 6.64 30.82 0.02
C HIS A 273 7.69 31.26 1.04
N GLU A 274 7.32 32.13 1.98
CA GLU A 274 8.17 32.58 3.08
C GLU A 274 8.60 31.45 4.02
N ARG A 275 7.90 30.31 4.00
CA ARG A 275 8.28 29.10 4.73
C ARG A 275 9.01 28.09 3.82
N LEU A 276 8.46 27.83 2.63
CA LEU A 276 8.96 26.78 1.75
C LEU A 276 10.29 27.12 1.07
N LEU A 277 10.43 28.33 0.51
CA LEU A 277 11.60 28.68 -0.30
C LEU A 277 12.91 28.74 0.53
N PRO A 278 12.94 29.29 1.76
CA PRO A 278 14.13 29.21 2.61
C PRO A 278 14.55 27.78 2.92
N PHE A 279 13.60 26.89 3.20
CA PHE A 279 13.85 25.47 3.44
C PHE A 279 14.45 24.81 2.19
N LEU A 280 13.81 24.96 1.03
CA LEU A 280 14.26 24.41 -0.25
C LEU A 280 15.70 24.84 -0.57
N ASN A 281 16.03 26.12 -0.38
CA ASN A 281 17.38 26.65 -0.63
C ASN A 281 18.42 26.10 0.35
N THR A 282 18.04 25.83 1.60
CA THR A 282 18.96 25.31 2.62
C THR A 282 19.23 23.82 2.44
N VAL A 283 18.24 23.04 2.01
CA VAL A 283 18.37 21.58 1.79
C VAL A 283 19.10 21.27 0.47
N LYS A 284 18.92 22.08 -0.59
CA LYS A 284 19.54 21.85 -1.91
C LYS A 284 21.03 21.48 -1.88
N PRO A 285 21.94 22.22 -1.21
CA PRO A 285 23.35 21.87 -1.18
C PRO A 285 23.67 20.57 -0.41
N LEU A 286 22.70 20.00 0.31
CA LEU A 286 22.87 18.85 1.19
C LEU A 286 22.34 17.54 0.59
N ILE A 287 21.71 17.56 -0.59
CA ILE A 287 21.01 16.40 -1.18
C ILE A 287 21.85 15.13 -1.31
N GLY A 288 23.18 15.24 -1.40
CA GLY A 288 24.09 14.08 -1.40
C GLY A 288 24.24 13.37 -0.04
N LYS A 289 23.53 13.80 1.00
CA LYS A 289 23.53 13.21 2.34
C LYS A 289 22.10 12.91 2.78
N TYR A 290 21.88 11.70 3.27
CA TYR A 290 20.59 11.31 3.85
C TYR A 290 20.25 12.20 5.07
N PRO A 291 18.99 12.66 5.24
CA PRO A 291 17.79 12.39 4.40
C PRO A 291 17.51 13.45 3.31
N HIS A 292 18.41 14.40 3.08
CA HIS A 292 18.13 15.66 2.40
C HIS A 292 17.68 15.54 0.92
N SER A 293 18.05 14.49 0.19
CA SER A 293 17.52 14.26 -1.17
C SER A 293 16.01 14.02 -1.16
N TYR A 294 15.49 13.34 -0.14
CA TYR A 294 14.06 13.09 0.02
C TYR A 294 13.32 14.35 0.45
N GLU A 295 13.86 15.09 1.42
CA GLU A 295 13.31 16.38 1.87
C GLU A 295 13.20 17.37 0.71
N TYR A 296 14.26 17.48 -0.10
CA TYR A 296 14.29 18.35 -1.27
C TYR A 296 13.29 17.89 -2.33
N SER A 297 13.20 16.59 -2.59
CA SER A 297 12.24 15.98 -3.50
C SER A 297 10.79 16.31 -3.10
N ALA A 298 10.44 16.11 -1.83
CA ALA A 298 9.12 16.45 -1.30
C ALA A 298 8.84 17.97 -1.36
N ALA A 299 9.85 18.81 -1.10
CA ALA A 299 9.72 20.27 -1.18
C ALA A 299 9.50 20.77 -2.61
N LEU A 300 10.10 20.13 -3.63
CA LEU A 300 9.82 20.45 -5.04
C LEU A 300 8.35 20.20 -5.39
N VAL A 301 7.78 19.09 -4.90
CA VAL A 301 6.36 18.79 -5.05
C VAL A 301 5.50 19.84 -4.33
N SER A 302 5.85 20.22 -3.09
CA SER A 302 5.16 21.31 -2.38
C SER A 302 5.21 22.63 -3.16
N TYR A 303 6.32 22.91 -3.82
CA TYR A 303 6.48 24.13 -4.61
C TYR A 303 5.62 24.12 -5.87
N ALA A 304 5.45 22.96 -6.51
CA ALA A 304 4.51 22.81 -7.63
C ALA A 304 3.04 22.98 -7.21
N ILE A 305 2.68 22.64 -5.96
CA ILE A 305 1.31 22.81 -5.42
C ILE A 305 0.99 24.29 -5.17
N ASN A 306 1.99 25.10 -4.79
CA ASN A 306 1.85 26.55 -4.63
C ASN A 306 2.97 27.26 -5.41
N PRO A 307 2.89 27.35 -6.75
CA PRO A 307 3.97 27.86 -7.57
C PRO A 307 4.00 29.39 -7.63
N ASP A 308 5.20 29.95 -7.84
CA ASP A 308 5.39 31.32 -8.33
C ASP A 308 5.90 31.30 -9.78
N SER A 309 6.34 32.46 -10.31
CA SER A 309 6.86 32.57 -11.68
C SER A 309 8.17 31.81 -11.95
N LYS A 310 8.91 31.40 -10.91
CA LYS A 310 10.20 30.69 -11.00
C LYS A 310 10.07 29.19 -10.82
N ALA A 311 8.95 28.70 -10.29
CA ALA A 311 8.75 27.29 -9.97
C ALA A 311 9.09 26.35 -11.15
N GLN A 312 8.61 26.68 -12.35
CA GLN A 312 8.86 25.88 -13.54
C GLN A 312 10.35 25.77 -13.88
N GLU A 313 11.10 26.88 -13.85
CA GLU A 313 12.53 26.87 -14.14
C GLU A 313 13.30 26.02 -13.14
N VAL A 314 13.02 26.22 -11.84
CA VAL A 314 13.65 25.48 -10.75
C VAL A 314 13.40 23.99 -10.91
N ILE A 315 12.14 23.56 -11.02
CA ILE A 315 11.79 22.14 -11.07
C ILE A 315 12.32 21.49 -12.36
N GLN A 316 12.29 22.18 -13.50
CA GLN A 316 12.80 21.66 -14.77
C GLN A 316 14.31 21.38 -14.69
N SER A 317 15.07 22.22 -13.98
CA SER A 317 16.51 22.00 -13.78
C SER A 317 16.83 20.71 -13.01
N GLU A 318 15.93 20.31 -12.09
CA GLU A 318 16.12 19.15 -11.22
C GLU A 318 15.76 17.81 -11.88
N LEU A 319 15.13 17.83 -13.06
CA LEU A 319 14.88 16.61 -13.86
C LEU A 319 16.17 15.89 -14.28
N ASN A 320 17.31 16.60 -14.26
CA ASN A 320 18.64 16.07 -14.57
C ASN A 320 19.54 15.97 -13.33
N SER A 321 18.98 16.02 -12.12
CA SER A 321 19.74 15.87 -10.89
C SER A 321 20.51 14.55 -10.87
N THR A 322 21.67 14.54 -10.21
CA THR A 322 22.45 13.30 -9.99
C THR A 322 21.71 12.34 -9.06
N GLU A 323 20.87 12.86 -8.16
CA GLU A 323 20.08 12.09 -7.22
C GLU A 323 18.77 11.60 -7.85
N GLU A 324 18.56 10.28 -7.92
CA GLU A 324 17.34 9.69 -8.50
C GLU A 324 16.06 10.16 -7.80
N VAL A 325 16.09 10.23 -6.47
CA VAL A 325 14.94 10.67 -5.67
C VAL A 325 14.53 12.10 -6.01
N VAL A 326 15.50 12.97 -6.30
CA VAL A 326 15.25 14.37 -6.70
C VAL A 326 14.67 14.42 -8.11
N ARG A 327 15.21 13.65 -9.06
CA ARG A 327 14.64 13.55 -10.42
C ARG A 327 13.18 13.09 -10.39
N ARG A 328 12.87 12.09 -9.55
CA ARG A 328 11.51 11.58 -9.37
C ARG A 328 10.55 12.65 -8.85
N GLY A 329 10.92 13.35 -7.77
CA GLY A 329 10.12 14.45 -7.22
C GLY A 329 9.95 15.60 -8.21
N ALA A 330 11.00 15.94 -8.96
CA ALA A 330 10.93 16.92 -10.03
C ALA A 330 9.96 16.49 -11.14
N GLY A 331 9.97 15.21 -11.54
CA GLY A 331 9.01 14.65 -12.50
C GLY A 331 7.57 14.81 -12.04
N GLU A 332 7.27 14.44 -10.80
CA GLU A 332 5.95 14.63 -10.20
C GLU A 332 5.57 16.12 -10.12
N ALA A 333 6.47 16.97 -9.66
CA ALA A 333 6.27 18.41 -9.55
C ALA A 333 5.98 19.06 -10.93
N ILE A 334 6.65 18.64 -12.00
CA ILE A 334 6.33 19.10 -13.36
C ILE A 334 4.94 18.66 -13.80
N ALA A 335 4.52 17.43 -13.48
CA ALA A 335 3.16 16.99 -13.78
C ALA A 335 2.11 17.86 -13.08
N ILE A 336 2.32 18.15 -11.79
CA ILE A 336 1.44 19.02 -10.99
C ILE A 336 1.35 20.43 -11.58
N LEU A 337 2.48 21.04 -11.97
CA LEU A 337 2.49 22.38 -12.60
C LEU A 337 1.63 22.45 -13.86
N HIS A 338 1.51 21.34 -14.59
CA HIS A 338 0.71 21.25 -15.82
C HIS A 338 -0.72 20.76 -15.56
N GLY A 339 -1.13 20.66 -14.29
CA GLY A 339 -2.44 20.23 -13.82
C GLY A 339 -2.67 18.71 -13.86
N VAL A 340 -1.62 17.93 -14.18
CA VAL A 340 -1.69 16.46 -14.16
C VAL A 340 -1.45 16.00 -12.73
N LEU A 341 -2.54 15.85 -11.98
CA LEU A 341 -2.50 15.43 -10.58
C LEU A 341 -2.65 13.91 -10.48
N ASP A 342 -1.69 13.25 -9.84
CA ASP A 342 -1.71 11.79 -9.60
C ASP A 342 -2.05 10.99 -10.87
N ALA A 343 -1.21 11.11 -11.90
CA ALA A 343 -1.43 10.46 -13.20
C ALA A 343 -1.64 8.94 -13.09
N TYR A 344 -0.96 8.29 -12.14
CA TYR A 344 -1.09 6.86 -11.91
C TYR A 344 -2.42 6.51 -11.25
N GLY A 345 -2.78 7.15 -10.14
CA GLY A 345 -4.08 6.92 -9.50
C GLY A 345 -5.25 7.24 -10.42
N TYR A 346 -5.16 8.31 -11.22
CA TYR A 346 -6.14 8.61 -12.25
C TYR A 346 -6.24 7.48 -13.29
N ALA A 347 -5.12 7.01 -13.83
CA ALA A 347 -5.13 5.96 -14.83
C ALA A 347 -5.66 4.62 -14.27
N LEU A 348 -5.30 4.27 -13.02
CA LEU A 348 -5.83 3.10 -12.33
C LEU A 348 -7.35 3.18 -12.16
N ASN A 349 -7.87 4.30 -11.63
CA ASN A 349 -9.32 4.48 -11.46
C ASN A 349 -10.06 4.35 -12.80
N ARG A 350 -9.51 4.91 -13.88
CA ARG A 350 -10.10 4.76 -15.23
C ARG A 350 -10.10 3.32 -15.71
N MET A 351 -9.05 2.56 -15.39
CA MET A 351 -8.97 1.14 -15.72
C MET A 351 -9.97 0.32 -14.93
N ASP A 352 -10.19 0.64 -13.65
CA ASP A 352 -11.21 -0.02 -12.82
C ASP A 352 -12.62 0.28 -13.35
N ASP A 353 -12.88 1.52 -13.78
CA ASP A 353 -14.19 1.94 -14.31
C ASP A 353 -14.52 1.34 -15.69
N LEU A 354 -13.53 1.21 -16.58
CA LEU A 354 -13.75 0.87 -18.00
C LEU A 354 -13.22 -0.50 -18.43
N GLY A 355 -12.26 -1.05 -17.69
CA GLY A 355 -11.37 -2.08 -18.21
C GLY A 355 -10.26 -1.53 -19.12
N PHE A 356 -9.17 -2.28 -19.24
CA PHE A 356 -7.97 -1.84 -19.98
C PHE A 356 -8.25 -1.55 -21.47
N ASP A 357 -9.08 -2.37 -22.12
CA ASP A 357 -9.32 -2.30 -23.57
C ASP A 357 -10.10 -1.05 -24.00
N ASP A 358 -10.85 -0.43 -23.09
CA ASP A 358 -11.64 0.77 -23.37
C ASP A 358 -10.92 2.07 -22.96
N LEU A 359 -9.70 1.96 -22.43
CA LEU A 359 -8.85 3.12 -22.15
C LEU A 359 -8.38 3.82 -23.45
N SER A 360 -8.15 5.13 -23.35
CA SER A 360 -7.47 5.88 -24.41
C SER A 360 -6.05 5.35 -24.63
N SER A 361 -5.53 5.50 -25.86
CA SER A 361 -4.19 5.01 -26.19
C SER A 361 -3.11 5.53 -25.22
N PRO A 362 -3.06 6.83 -24.84
CA PRO A 362 -2.06 7.28 -23.88
C PRO A 362 -2.19 6.64 -22.50
N LEU A 363 -3.40 6.42 -21.99
CA LEU A 363 -3.60 5.75 -20.70
C LEU A 363 -3.14 4.28 -20.75
N LYS A 364 -3.42 3.56 -21.84
CA LYS A 364 -2.94 2.18 -22.04
C LYS A 364 -1.42 2.09 -21.99
N LEU A 365 -0.73 2.95 -22.76
CA LEU A 365 0.72 2.95 -22.83
C LEU A 365 1.34 3.34 -21.48
N TYR A 366 0.79 4.36 -20.82
CA TYR A 366 1.22 4.79 -19.50
C TYR A 366 1.12 3.66 -18.47
N LEU A 367 -0.05 3.02 -18.35
CA LEU A 367 -0.25 1.93 -17.40
C LEU A 367 0.59 0.71 -17.73
N ALA A 368 0.67 0.31 -19.01
CA ALA A 368 1.43 -0.85 -19.41
C ALA A 368 2.93 -0.70 -19.11
N VAL A 369 3.51 0.49 -19.35
CA VAL A 369 4.90 0.79 -18.97
C VAL A 369 5.06 0.83 -17.46
N ARG A 370 4.17 1.50 -16.73
CA ARG A 370 4.28 1.62 -15.27
C ARG A 370 4.19 0.27 -14.58
N ILE A 371 3.26 -0.58 -15.01
CA ILE A 371 3.08 -1.93 -14.47
C ILE A 371 4.25 -2.82 -14.89
N TYR A 372 4.69 -2.79 -16.14
CA TYR A 372 5.88 -3.54 -16.58
C TYR A 372 7.11 -3.20 -15.73
N ASP A 373 7.40 -1.91 -15.54
CA ASP A 373 8.51 -1.47 -14.69
C ASP A 373 8.38 -1.96 -13.25
N SER A 374 7.18 -1.85 -12.66
CA SER A 374 6.92 -2.34 -11.30
C SER A 374 7.11 -3.86 -11.16
N GLU A 375 6.64 -4.63 -12.14
CA GLU A 375 6.71 -6.09 -12.12
C GLU A 375 8.14 -6.60 -12.29
N VAL A 376 8.91 -6.01 -13.21
CA VAL A 376 10.31 -6.38 -13.42
C VAL A 376 11.15 -6.01 -12.21
N ASN A 377 10.98 -4.82 -11.62
CA ASN A 377 11.72 -4.45 -10.41
C ASN A 377 11.36 -5.31 -9.18
N ASN A 378 10.17 -5.91 -9.15
CA ASN A 378 9.72 -6.73 -8.02
C ASN A 378 10.11 -8.21 -8.17
N GLY A 379 10.07 -8.77 -9.37
CA GLY A 379 10.36 -10.20 -9.59
C GLY A 379 10.90 -10.57 -10.98
N GLY A 380 11.47 -9.60 -11.70
CA GLY A 380 12.04 -9.78 -13.02
C GLY A 380 11.01 -9.97 -14.13
N HIS A 381 11.48 -10.20 -15.34
CA HIS A 381 10.65 -10.49 -16.51
C HIS A 381 9.80 -11.74 -16.33
N THR A 382 10.31 -12.71 -15.55
CA THR A 382 9.55 -13.92 -15.21
C THR A 382 8.25 -13.54 -14.49
N GLN A 383 8.31 -12.62 -13.51
CA GLN A 383 7.10 -12.15 -12.83
C GLN A 383 6.15 -11.43 -13.77
N PHE A 384 6.65 -10.49 -14.56
CA PHE A 384 5.85 -9.74 -15.54
C PHE A 384 5.06 -10.67 -16.48
N PHE A 385 5.72 -11.61 -17.16
CA PHE A 385 5.04 -12.52 -18.07
C PHE A 385 4.12 -13.52 -17.36
N SER A 386 4.38 -13.80 -16.08
CA SER A 386 3.57 -14.72 -15.28
C SER A 386 2.30 -14.07 -14.72
N ASN A 387 2.21 -12.75 -14.69
CA ASN A 387 1.04 -12.00 -14.24
C ASN A 387 0.13 -11.67 -15.43
N SER A 388 -1.12 -11.29 -15.15
CA SER A 388 -2.08 -10.85 -16.18
C SER A 388 -1.56 -9.64 -16.96
N SER A 389 -0.78 -8.77 -16.31
CA SER A 389 -0.10 -7.63 -16.93
C SER A 389 0.80 -8.02 -18.11
N GLY A 390 1.36 -9.24 -18.11
CA GLY A 390 2.12 -9.79 -19.23
C GLY A 390 1.32 -9.90 -20.54
N GLY A 391 -0.03 -9.89 -20.50
CA GLY A 391 -0.88 -9.84 -21.70
C GLY A 391 -0.81 -8.51 -22.46
N HIS A 392 -0.32 -7.45 -21.80
CA HIS A 392 -0.20 -6.09 -22.36
C HIS A 392 1.24 -5.76 -22.80
N TRP A 393 2.05 -6.78 -23.11
CA TRP A 393 3.45 -6.62 -23.50
C TRP A 393 3.65 -5.75 -24.75
N MET A 394 2.69 -5.74 -25.68
CA MET A 394 2.73 -4.90 -26.88
C MET A 394 2.58 -3.43 -26.52
N GLU A 395 1.63 -3.11 -25.65
CA GLU A 395 1.39 -1.78 -25.15
C GLU A 395 2.57 -1.29 -24.29
N ALA A 396 3.15 -2.16 -23.46
CA ALA A 396 4.35 -1.85 -22.69
C ALA A 396 5.54 -1.53 -23.62
N LEU A 397 5.80 -2.39 -24.62
CA LEU A 397 6.89 -2.17 -25.58
C LEU A 397 6.69 -0.88 -26.40
N LYS A 398 5.47 -0.66 -26.90
CA LYS A 398 5.15 0.57 -27.64
C LYS A 398 5.31 1.80 -26.75
N GLY A 399 4.84 1.74 -25.51
CA GLY A 399 4.95 2.83 -24.54
C GLY A 399 6.41 3.15 -24.22
N LEU A 400 7.26 2.15 -23.95
CA LEU A 400 8.69 2.37 -23.71
C LEU A 400 9.33 3.11 -24.89
N LYS A 401 9.01 2.72 -26.13
CA LYS A 401 9.52 3.39 -27.34
C LYS A 401 9.04 4.84 -27.46
N GLU A 402 7.74 5.08 -27.27
CA GLU A 402 7.16 6.43 -27.36
C GLU A 402 7.65 7.35 -26.25
N MET A 403 7.92 6.81 -25.07
CA MET A 403 8.48 7.55 -23.92
C MET A 403 9.99 7.75 -24.02
N GLY A 404 10.67 7.14 -24.99
CA GLY A 404 12.12 7.25 -25.17
C GLY A 404 12.95 6.36 -24.24
N ALA A 405 12.34 5.34 -23.61
CA ALA A 405 13.01 4.30 -22.83
C ALA A 405 13.56 3.20 -23.77
N HIS A 406 14.47 3.57 -24.66
CA HIS A 406 14.97 2.75 -25.76
C HIS A 406 15.78 1.53 -25.29
N GLU A 407 16.60 1.66 -24.25
CA GLU A 407 17.38 0.50 -23.76
C GLU A 407 16.47 -0.51 -23.06
N ARG A 408 15.54 -0.03 -22.23
CA ARG A 408 14.49 -0.88 -21.64
C ARG A 408 13.60 -1.54 -22.69
N ALA A 409 13.24 -0.82 -23.75
CA ALA A 409 12.47 -1.37 -24.87
C ALA A 409 13.22 -2.52 -25.58
N LYS A 410 14.54 -2.39 -25.78
CA LYS A 410 15.36 -3.47 -26.38
C LYS A 410 15.38 -4.71 -25.48
N VAL A 411 15.53 -4.54 -24.17
CA VAL A 411 15.49 -5.65 -23.22
C VAL A 411 14.14 -6.39 -23.30
N LEU A 412 13.03 -5.65 -23.29
CA LEU A 412 11.71 -6.25 -23.43
C LEU A 412 11.53 -6.96 -24.78
N GLU A 413 12.00 -6.38 -25.89
CA GLU A 413 11.98 -7.03 -27.21
C GLU A 413 12.72 -8.36 -27.22
N GLU A 414 13.90 -8.41 -26.62
CA GLU A 414 14.69 -9.64 -26.51
C GLU A 414 13.97 -10.69 -25.65
N ALA A 415 13.34 -10.28 -24.55
CA ALA A 415 12.54 -11.16 -23.72
C ALA A 415 11.32 -11.72 -24.48
N ILE A 416 10.61 -10.88 -25.25
CA ILE A 416 9.49 -11.26 -26.10
C ILE A 416 9.91 -12.30 -27.15
N LYS A 417 11.09 -12.13 -27.77
CA LYS A 417 11.61 -13.05 -28.80
C LYS A 417 11.81 -14.48 -28.28
N LEU A 418 12.00 -14.67 -26.97
CA LEU A 418 12.10 -16.01 -26.36
C LEU A 418 10.81 -16.83 -26.55
N PHE A 419 9.65 -16.17 -26.71
CA PHE A 419 8.37 -16.82 -26.97
C PHE A 419 8.15 -17.19 -28.45
N GLY A 420 9.10 -16.85 -29.33
CA GLY A 420 9.01 -17.10 -30.76
C GLY A 420 8.40 -15.93 -31.54
N ALA A 421 8.15 -16.14 -32.83
CA ALA A 421 7.78 -15.07 -33.77
C ALA A 421 6.47 -14.34 -33.43
N SER A 422 5.53 -15.03 -32.77
CA SER A 422 4.24 -14.45 -32.37
C SER A 422 4.29 -13.72 -31.02
N GLY A 423 5.42 -13.80 -30.30
CA GLY A 423 5.53 -13.30 -28.92
C GLY A 423 4.69 -14.09 -27.91
N PRO A 424 4.65 -13.64 -26.64
CA PRO A 424 3.84 -14.27 -25.59
C PRO A 424 2.34 -14.23 -25.91
N SER A 425 1.61 -15.30 -25.57
CA SER A 425 0.15 -15.30 -25.69
C SER A 425 -0.51 -14.20 -24.86
N ARG A 426 -1.56 -13.56 -25.40
CA ARG A 426 -2.41 -12.65 -24.61
C ARG A 426 -3.30 -13.38 -23.60
N ASN A 427 -3.60 -14.65 -23.86
CA ASN A 427 -4.35 -15.48 -22.92
C ASN A 427 -3.42 -15.94 -21.79
N ASP A 428 -3.83 -15.69 -20.55
CA ASP A 428 -3.02 -15.94 -19.35
C ASP A 428 -2.59 -17.42 -19.25
N GLU A 429 -3.53 -18.36 -19.35
CA GLU A 429 -3.22 -19.78 -19.21
C GLU A 429 -2.23 -20.28 -20.27
N ASN A 430 -2.40 -19.84 -21.52
CA ASN A 430 -1.50 -20.21 -22.60
C ASN A 430 -0.11 -19.61 -22.40
N ARG A 431 -0.03 -18.32 -22.03
CA ARG A 431 1.24 -17.64 -21.73
C ARG A 431 1.98 -18.29 -20.57
N HIS A 432 1.27 -18.79 -19.55
CA HIS A 432 1.90 -19.52 -18.45
C HIS A 432 2.49 -20.86 -18.89
N LYS A 433 1.77 -21.62 -19.72
CA LYS A 433 2.28 -22.88 -20.29
C LYS A 433 3.52 -22.65 -21.16
N GLU A 434 3.55 -21.54 -21.91
CA GLU A 434 4.70 -21.10 -22.68
C GLU A 434 5.87 -20.73 -21.74
N LEU A 435 5.62 -19.84 -20.78
CA LEU A 435 6.62 -19.34 -19.83
C LEU A 435 7.25 -20.47 -19.00
N ALA A 436 6.47 -21.42 -18.48
CA ALA A 436 6.99 -22.54 -17.70
C ALA A 436 8.00 -23.39 -18.51
N LYS A 437 7.72 -23.62 -19.80
CA LYS A 437 8.64 -24.32 -20.72
C LYS A 437 9.88 -23.49 -21.04
N LEU A 438 9.75 -22.17 -21.14
CA LEU A 438 10.87 -21.27 -21.44
C LEU A 438 11.80 -21.10 -20.24
N VAL A 439 11.27 -20.79 -19.06
CA VAL A 439 12.06 -20.56 -17.85
C VAL A 439 12.87 -21.81 -17.48
N SER A 440 12.26 -23.00 -17.59
CA SER A 440 12.97 -24.27 -17.35
C SER A 440 14.15 -24.52 -18.30
N ARG A 441 14.16 -23.93 -19.51
CA ARG A 441 15.23 -24.08 -20.51
C ARG A 441 16.21 -22.90 -20.58
N HIS A 442 15.73 -21.69 -20.28
CA HIS A 442 16.39 -20.43 -20.56
C HIS A 442 16.56 -19.53 -19.33
N ARG A 443 16.50 -20.09 -18.11
CA ARG A 443 16.62 -19.34 -16.85
C ARG A 443 17.74 -18.29 -16.84
N LYS A 444 18.96 -18.67 -17.22
CA LYS A 444 20.12 -17.76 -17.24
C LYS A 444 19.95 -16.57 -18.20
N LEU A 445 19.18 -16.75 -19.29
CA LEU A 445 18.88 -15.66 -20.22
C LEU A 445 17.90 -14.66 -19.58
N PHE A 446 16.89 -15.14 -18.86
CA PHE A 446 16.00 -14.26 -18.10
C PHE A 446 16.75 -13.47 -17.02
N GLU A 447 17.61 -14.15 -16.23
CA GLU A 447 18.45 -13.49 -15.22
C GLU A 447 19.35 -12.41 -15.86
N SER A 448 19.96 -12.70 -17.02
CA SER A 448 20.78 -11.71 -17.74
C SER A 448 19.97 -10.54 -18.32
N LEU A 449 18.72 -10.75 -18.73
CA LEU A 449 17.83 -9.68 -19.18
C LEU A 449 17.38 -8.80 -18.01
N ASP A 450 17.11 -9.40 -16.86
CA ASP A 450 16.79 -8.70 -15.62
C ASP A 450 17.96 -7.81 -15.19
N ASP A 451 19.18 -8.34 -15.13
CA ASP A 451 20.39 -7.57 -14.79
C ASP A 451 20.62 -6.37 -15.72
N ARG A 452 20.38 -6.57 -17.02
CA ARG A 452 20.45 -5.49 -18.02
C ARG A 452 19.36 -4.45 -17.81
N TYR A 453 18.15 -4.86 -17.47
CA TYR A 453 17.06 -3.94 -17.14
C TYR A 453 17.43 -3.09 -15.92
N TYR A 454 17.93 -3.70 -14.84
CA TYR A 454 18.32 -2.97 -13.63
C TYR A 454 19.48 -2.00 -13.87
N SER A 455 20.34 -2.27 -14.85
CA SER A 455 21.48 -1.42 -15.21
C SER A 455 21.13 -0.24 -16.14
N CYS A 456 19.90 -0.16 -16.65
CA CYS A 456 19.47 0.94 -17.52
C CYS A 456 19.38 2.26 -16.73
N THR A 457 19.95 3.33 -17.29
CA THR A 457 19.98 4.68 -16.65
C THR A 457 18.74 5.52 -16.91
N GLU A 458 17.85 5.05 -17.79
CA GLU A 458 16.60 5.71 -18.15
C GLU A 458 15.65 5.72 -16.93
N ASP A 459 15.33 6.90 -16.43
CA ASP A 459 14.44 7.11 -15.29
C ASP A 459 12.97 7.03 -15.75
N VAL A 460 12.38 5.85 -15.61
CA VAL A 460 11.01 5.57 -16.05
C VAL A 460 9.99 6.51 -15.40
N ASN A 461 10.20 6.94 -14.16
CA ASN A 461 9.27 7.84 -13.48
C ASN A 461 9.27 9.24 -14.14
N VAL A 462 10.45 9.76 -14.48
CA VAL A 462 10.56 11.03 -15.21
C VAL A 462 9.94 10.92 -16.62
N LEU A 463 10.17 9.80 -17.31
CA LEU A 463 9.62 9.58 -18.64
C LEU A 463 8.08 9.48 -18.61
N LEU A 464 7.52 8.76 -17.64
CA LEU A 464 6.08 8.68 -17.41
C LEU A 464 5.48 10.04 -17.10
N ALA A 465 6.11 10.84 -16.23
CA ALA A 465 5.65 12.19 -15.93
C ALA A 465 5.63 13.09 -17.17
N LYS A 466 6.72 13.10 -17.96
CA LYS A 466 6.79 13.84 -19.22
C LYS A 466 5.71 13.40 -20.21
N PHE A 467 5.50 12.08 -20.34
CA PHE A 467 4.48 11.52 -21.22
C PHE A 467 3.07 11.94 -20.79
N ALA A 468 2.78 11.90 -19.49
CA ALA A 468 1.49 12.33 -18.95
C ALA A 468 1.24 13.83 -19.20
N VAL A 469 2.27 14.68 -19.05
CA VAL A 469 2.18 16.12 -19.36
C VAL A 469 1.95 16.38 -20.85
N GLN A 470 2.68 15.68 -21.73
CA GLN A 470 2.51 15.78 -23.18
C GLN A 470 1.11 15.34 -23.65
N ASN A 471 0.47 14.45 -22.89
CA ASN A 471 -0.85 13.89 -23.18
C ASN A 471 -1.92 14.33 -22.16
N LYS A 472 -1.72 15.47 -21.48
CA LYS A 472 -2.49 15.86 -20.28
C LYS A 472 -4.01 15.81 -20.45
N GLN A 473 -4.54 16.05 -21.65
CA GLN A 473 -5.96 15.95 -21.97
C GLN A 473 -6.55 14.56 -21.70
N HIS A 474 -5.73 13.51 -21.64
CA HIS A 474 -6.15 12.15 -21.30
C HIS A 474 -6.03 11.83 -19.80
N PHE A 475 -5.29 12.64 -19.04
CA PHE A 475 -5.02 12.48 -17.61
C PHE A 475 -5.80 13.47 -16.74
N MET A 476 -6.77 14.16 -17.34
CA MET A 476 -7.61 15.16 -16.68
C MET A 476 -9.06 14.80 -16.92
N LYS A 477 -9.93 15.05 -15.93
CA LYS A 477 -11.37 15.06 -16.19
C LYS A 477 -11.67 16.20 -17.15
N ASN A 478 -12.44 15.92 -18.20
CA ASN A 478 -12.94 16.97 -19.09
C ASN A 478 -13.81 17.93 -18.27
N GLY A 479 -13.31 19.15 -18.04
CA GLY A 479 -14.09 20.28 -17.53
C GLY A 479 -14.53 20.18 -16.08
N THR A 480 -13.76 20.79 -15.18
CA THR A 480 -14.35 21.69 -14.19
C THR A 480 -13.32 22.79 -13.96
N THR A 481 -13.66 23.98 -14.43
CA THR A 481 -12.94 25.22 -14.16
C THR A 481 -13.01 25.56 -12.69
#